data_AF-A0A397JXX2-F1
#
_entry.id   AF-A0A397JXX2-F1
#
_cell.length_a   1.000
_cell.length_b   1.000
_cell.length_c   1.000
_cell.angle_alpha   90.00
_cell.angle_beta   90.00
_cell.angle_gamma   90.00
#
_symmetry.space_group_name_H-M   'P 1'
#
loop_
_entity.id
_entity.type
_entity.pdbx_description
1 polymer ?
#
loop_
_entity_poly.entity_id
_entity_poly.type
_entity_poly.pdbx_seq_one_letter_code
_entity_poly.pdbx_strand_id
1 'polypeptide(L)'
;MVLNCPGCARPILTGKTRDLNKHMNLLGNLRKGQCQPALRLMQNPAPVGNPPNQNPPENPTPAPEGDLLSFNENPPTHQPAQLREATTPASDPEVGPSMKRNKTILIHKNIANGIEFYNGKRKWYGVKEDFHALYNKYHFIKADNTETVIETYKRIIEESEAIAEKTNRQVDMRKSGSYTLTSLKLFRETTLASKRSEKIDEKENAWLNLASTGTLVFAEKYEGEANQYDVNSMYIYEMLKKEASWAIAPGKFHTIDVSLVKKWRKFPYGIYKATIEGNPPKKSLQCTRYLRYNPHGIYTHYDLECAKENGMNVYLIDESPNALIYEKNTRINGKDMFGKWGNILYNIKKEGGIAGKVAPLLPIYWLTISFAK
;
A
#
# COMPACT_ATOMS: atom_id res chain seq x y z
N MET A 1 13.42 34.01 -9.64
CA MET A 1 12.70 33.85 -10.92
C MET A 1 11.22 33.74 -10.57
N VAL A 2 10.39 34.71 -10.99
CA VAL A 2 8.96 34.71 -10.67
C VAL A 2 8.24 33.85 -11.71
N LEU A 3 7.48 32.85 -11.27
CA LEU A 3 6.64 32.05 -12.15
C LEU A 3 5.29 32.78 -12.33
N ASN A 4 4.96 33.10 -13.57
CA ASN A 4 3.68 33.69 -13.95
C ASN A 4 2.77 32.62 -14.54
N CYS A 5 1.46 32.71 -14.29
CA CYS A 5 0.49 31.76 -14.85
C CYS A 5 0.38 31.90 -16.39
N PRO A 6 0.59 30.83 -17.17
CA PRO A 6 0.46 30.84 -18.63
C PRO A 6 -1.02 30.87 -19.04
N GLY A 7 -1.61 32.06 -19.01
CA GLY A 7 -3.01 32.31 -19.35
C GLY A 7 -3.54 33.65 -18.80
N CYS A 8 -2.97 34.16 -17.70
CA CYS A 8 -3.40 35.43 -17.11
C CYS A 8 -2.25 36.35 -16.63
N ALA A 9 -0.98 35.95 -16.83
CA ALA A 9 0.23 36.72 -16.55
C ALA A 9 0.42 37.23 -15.09
N ARG A 10 -0.45 36.83 -14.14
CA ARG A 10 -0.32 37.22 -12.74
C ARG A 10 0.85 36.49 -12.05
N PRO A 11 1.60 37.15 -11.16
CA PRO A 11 2.65 36.53 -10.34
C PRO A 11 2.07 35.48 -9.39
N ILE A 12 2.68 34.28 -9.35
CA ILE A 12 2.30 33.24 -8.40
C ILE A 12 3.01 33.51 -7.06
N LEU A 13 2.27 34.03 -6.07
CA LEU A 13 2.74 34.15 -4.70
C LEU A 13 2.73 32.78 -4.02
N THR A 14 3.91 32.13 -3.97
CA THR A 14 4.06 30.81 -3.35
C THR A 14 4.02 30.90 -1.82
N GLY A 15 2.82 30.77 -1.25
CA GLY A 15 2.66 30.39 0.15
C GLY A 15 3.34 29.04 0.43
N LYS A 16 4.01 28.92 1.59
CA LYS A 16 4.92 27.81 1.95
C LYS A 16 4.30 26.42 1.74
N THR A 17 4.56 25.82 0.57
CA THR A 17 4.18 24.44 0.23
C THR A 17 5.38 23.75 -0.40
N ARG A 18 5.89 22.68 0.25
CA ARG A 18 7.18 22.06 -0.12
C ARG A 18 7.08 20.89 -1.10
N ASP A 19 5.85 20.47 -1.46
CA ASP A 19 5.63 19.15 -2.09
C ASP A 19 4.97 19.13 -3.47
N LEU A 20 4.44 20.25 -3.99
CA LEU A 20 3.82 20.26 -5.34
C LEU A 20 4.81 19.90 -6.47
N ASN A 21 6.07 20.30 -6.36
CA ASN A 21 7.10 20.00 -7.37
C ASN A 21 7.63 18.55 -7.36
N LYS A 22 7.31 17.73 -6.34
CA LYS A 22 7.68 16.31 -6.32
C LYS A 22 6.70 15.44 -7.12
N HIS A 23 5.42 15.81 -7.19
CA HIS A 23 4.40 14.99 -7.85
C HIS A 23 4.21 15.27 -9.35
N MET A 24 4.58 16.46 -9.84
CA MET A 24 4.40 16.81 -11.26
C MET A 24 5.49 16.28 -12.21
N ASN A 25 6.54 15.62 -11.69
CA ASN A 25 7.70 15.19 -12.48
C ASN A 25 7.64 13.72 -12.98
N LEU A 26 6.43 13.22 -13.27
CA LEU A 26 6.21 11.87 -13.82
C LEU A 26 6.44 11.75 -15.34
N LEU A 27 6.75 12.84 -16.04
CA LEU A 27 7.12 12.84 -17.46
C LEU A 27 8.64 12.67 -17.70
N GLY A 28 9.47 12.65 -16.65
CA GLY A 28 10.93 12.64 -16.77
C GLY A 28 11.60 11.29 -17.08
N ASN A 29 10.88 10.17 -16.94
CA ASN A 29 11.46 8.80 -17.02
C ASN A 29 10.93 7.94 -18.18
N LEU A 30 10.32 8.55 -19.20
CA LEU A 30 10.17 7.89 -20.49
C LEU A 30 11.54 7.83 -21.17
N ARG A 31 12.13 6.64 -21.26
CA ARG A 31 13.28 6.40 -22.14
C ARG A 31 12.89 6.79 -23.55
N LYS A 32 13.64 7.71 -24.18
CA LYS A 32 13.46 8.07 -25.59
C LYS A 32 13.59 6.81 -26.45
N GLY A 33 12.61 6.57 -27.31
CA GLY A 33 12.68 5.54 -28.35
C GLY A 33 11.86 4.28 -28.09
N GLN A 34 10.53 4.40 -28.11
CA GLN A 34 9.63 3.39 -28.68
C GLN A 34 8.29 4.05 -29.00
N CYS A 35 7.98 4.18 -30.29
CA CYS A 35 6.74 4.78 -30.78
C CYS A 35 5.62 3.73 -30.94
N GLN A 36 4.40 4.24 -31.14
CA GLN A 36 3.13 3.50 -31.29
C GLN A 36 3.23 2.30 -32.26
N PRO A 37 2.44 1.24 -32.01
CA PRO A 37 1.13 1.18 -32.66
C PRO A 37 0.01 0.61 -31.77
N ALA A 38 -0.85 1.48 -31.24
CA ALA A 38 -2.15 1.10 -30.65
C ALA A 38 -3.28 2.09 -30.99
N LEU A 39 -3.00 3.14 -31.76
CA LEU A 39 -3.90 4.29 -31.96
C LEU A 39 -4.70 4.20 -33.27
N ARG A 40 -5.18 3.01 -33.65
CA ARG A 40 -5.83 2.79 -34.97
C ARG A 40 -7.05 1.87 -35.00
N LEU A 41 -7.73 1.66 -33.87
CA LEU A 41 -8.98 0.87 -33.78
C LEU A 41 -10.19 1.64 -33.22
N MET A 42 -10.06 2.94 -32.98
CA MET A 42 -11.10 3.77 -32.34
C MET A 42 -11.31 5.09 -33.10
N GLN A 43 -11.78 5.03 -34.35
CA GLN A 43 -12.27 6.20 -35.09
C GLN A 43 -13.57 5.92 -35.86
N ASN A 44 -14.67 6.38 -35.26
CA ASN A 44 -15.88 6.94 -35.89
C ASN A 44 -17.03 6.02 -36.36
N PRO A 45 -18.29 6.55 -36.38
CA PRO A 45 -19.46 5.78 -35.91
C PRO A 45 -20.73 5.93 -36.80
N ALA A 46 -21.92 5.70 -36.18
CA ALA A 46 -23.28 6.20 -36.50
C ALA A 46 -24.32 5.07 -36.87
N PRO A 47 -25.65 5.36 -36.98
CA PRO A 47 -26.65 4.79 -36.05
C PRO A 47 -27.85 4.11 -36.78
N VAL A 48 -29.03 4.04 -36.12
CA VAL A 48 -30.40 3.52 -36.51
C VAL A 48 -30.76 2.23 -35.73
N GLY A 49 -31.94 2.07 -35.09
CA GLY A 49 -33.07 2.96 -34.81
C GLY A 49 -34.14 2.26 -33.93
N ASN A 50 -34.95 3.02 -33.17
CA ASN A 50 -36.16 2.56 -32.43
C ASN A 50 -37.40 2.52 -33.37
N PRO A 51 -38.60 1.95 -33.04
CA PRO A 51 -39.24 1.71 -31.72
C PRO A 51 -40.01 0.33 -31.65
N PRO A 52 -41.07 0.05 -30.83
CA PRO A 52 -41.74 0.82 -29.75
C PRO A 52 -42.03 0.11 -28.40
N ASN A 53 -42.63 0.88 -27.48
CA ASN A 53 -43.06 0.54 -26.10
C ASN A 53 -44.00 -0.67 -25.95
N GLN A 54 -43.91 -1.33 -24.79
CA GLN A 54 -45.05 -1.78 -23.96
C GLN A 54 -44.62 -1.99 -22.49
N ASN A 55 -45.53 -1.72 -21.54
CA ASN A 55 -45.37 -1.80 -20.07
C ASN A 55 -46.79 -1.73 -19.44
N PRO A 56 -47.02 -2.16 -18.18
CA PRO A 56 -46.54 -3.35 -17.46
C PRO A 56 -47.76 -4.18 -16.95
N PRO A 57 -47.64 -5.23 -16.10
CA PRO A 57 -47.32 -5.11 -14.65
C PRO A 57 -46.39 -6.27 -14.18
N GLU A 58 -46.12 -6.63 -12.91
CA GLU A 58 -46.47 -6.10 -11.57
C GLU A 58 -45.35 -6.44 -10.54
N ASN A 59 -45.55 -6.15 -9.24
CA ASN A 59 -44.69 -6.62 -8.14
C ASN A 59 -45.09 -8.03 -7.66
N PRO A 60 -44.14 -8.81 -7.14
CA PRO A 60 -44.33 -9.30 -5.76
C PRO A 60 -43.19 -9.01 -4.77
N THR A 61 -43.63 -8.91 -3.51
CA THR A 61 -42.95 -8.76 -2.21
C THR A 61 -41.79 -9.76 -1.96
N PRO A 62 -40.76 -9.44 -1.14
CA PRO A 62 -39.47 -10.15 -1.17
C PRO A 62 -39.45 -11.52 -0.47
N ALA A 63 -38.50 -12.36 -0.91
CA ALA A 63 -38.20 -13.70 -0.39
C ALA A 63 -36.66 -13.81 -0.16
N PRO A 64 -36.13 -14.81 0.58
CA PRO A 64 -35.41 -14.51 1.83
C PRO A 64 -33.89 -14.44 1.71
N GLU A 65 -33.23 -13.94 2.76
CA GLU A 65 -31.81 -14.21 2.99
C GLU A 65 -31.61 -15.69 3.33
N GLY A 66 -30.83 -16.40 2.51
CA GLY A 66 -30.53 -17.82 2.67
C GLY A 66 -29.46 -18.29 1.69
N ASP A 67 -28.80 -19.40 2.03
CA ASP A 67 -27.84 -20.13 1.19
C ASP A 67 -26.55 -19.39 0.76
N LEU A 68 -25.83 -18.88 1.77
CA LEU A 68 -24.37 -19.03 1.74
C LEU A 68 -24.05 -20.50 2.01
N LEU A 69 -23.26 -21.12 1.12
CA LEU A 69 -22.81 -22.51 1.21
C LEU A 69 -22.30 -22.85 2.62
N SER A 70 -22.94 -23.80 3.29
CA SER A 70 -22.51 -24.25 4.61
C SER A 70 -21.26 -25.11 4.49
N PHE A 71 -20.21 -24.71 5.20
CA PHE A 71 -19.12 -25.61 5.56
C PHE A 71 -19.35 -26.01 7.02
N ASN A 72 -19.55 -27.31 7.25
CA ASN A 72 -19.97 -27.89 8.52
C ASN A 72 -19.32 -27.24 9.74
N GLU A 73 -20.13 -26.59 10.57
CA GLU A 73 -19.75 -26.27 11.94
C GLU A 73 -19.95 -27.51 12.80
N ASN A 74 -18.86 -28.02 13.38
CA ASN A 74 -18.91 -28.76 14.65
C ASN A 74 -17.53 -28.65 15.35
N PRO A 75 -17.46 -28.06 16.55
CA PRO A 75 -16.20 -27.94 17.27
C PRO A 75 -15.88 -29.22 18.05
N PRO A 76 -14.64 -29.75 17.99
CA PRO A 76 -14.20 -30.76 18.95
C PRO A 76 -14.05 -30.14 20.34
N THR A 77 -14.80 -30.68 21.30
CA THR A 77 -14.76 -30.32 22.73
C THR A 77 -13.34 -30.39 23.30
N HIS A 78 -12.96 -29.40 24.12
CA HIS A 78 -11.69 -29.46 24.86
C HIS A 78 -11.67 -30.63 25.86
N GLN A 79 -10.70 -31.53 25.71
CA GLN A 79 -10.13 -32.31 26.81
C GLN A 79 -8.59 -32.29 26.72
N PRO A 80 -7.87 -32.28 27.86
CA PRO A 80 -6.42 -32.11 27.88
C PRO A 80 -5.69 -33.41 27.52
N ALA A 81 -5.03 -33.44 26.36
CA ALA A 81 -4.12 -34.51 25.98
C ALA A 81 -2.73 -34.32 26.60
N GLN A 82 -2.12 -35.43 27.03
CA GLN A 82 -0.90 -35.46 27.82
C GLN A 82 0.37 -35.05 27.04
N LEU A 83 1.38 -34.64 27.80
CA LEU A 83 2.76 -34.41 27.36
C LEU A 83 3.29 -35.63 26.56
N ARG A 84 3.60 -35.44 25.28
CA ARG A 84 4.41 -36.40 24.50
C ARG A 84 5.79 -35.82 24.24
N GLU A 85 6.80 -36.64 24.45
CA GLU A 85 8.21 -36.27 24.35
C GLU A 85 8.57 -35.89 22.91
N ALA A 86 9.41 -34.86 22.76
CA ALA A 86 9.83 -34.37 21.46
C ALA A 86 10.93 -35.26 20.87
N THR A 87 10.62 -35.98 19.79
CA THR A 87 11.63 -36.61 18.94
C THR A 87 12.28 -35.53 18.07
N THR A 88 13.59 -35.37 18.17
CA THR A 88 14.35 -34.28 17.56
C THR A 88 14.37 -34.38 16.02
N PRO A 89 13.91 -33.37 15.26
CA PRO A 89 14.19 -33.29 13.83
C PRO A 89 15.67 -32.96 13.59
N ALA A 90 16.25 -33.52 12.54
CA ALA A 90 17.66 -33.35 12.20
C ALA A 90 18.04 -31.87 11.98
N SER A 91 19.20 -31.49 12.50
CA SER A 91 19.82 -30.18 12.31
C SER A 91 20.57 -30.13 10.97
N ASP A 92 20.14 -29.25 10.07
CA ASP A 92 20.87 -28.87 8.86
C ASP A 92 21.15 -27.34 8.88
N PRO A 93 22.15 -26.85 8.14
CA PRO A 93 23.23 -26.07 8.73
C PRO A 93 22.80 -24.70 9.26
N GLU A 94 23.38 -24.34 10.40
CA GLU A 94 23.27 -23.01 10.97
C GLU A 94 23.59 -21.95 9.91
N VAL A 95 22.60 -21.08 9.62
CA VAL A 95 22.92 -19.69 9.27
C VAL A 95 23.53 -19.11 10.54
N GLY A 96 24.85 -19.27 10.67
CA GLY A 96 25.61 -18.95 11.87
C GLY A 96 25.29 -17.53 12.35
N PRO A 97 25.39 -17.26 13.66
CA PRO A 97 24.93 -16.02 14.24
C PRO A 97 25.64 -14.84 13.58
N SER A 98 24.91 -14.15 12.70
CA SER A 98 25.36 -12.91 12.08
C SER A 98 25.62 -11.93 13.21
N MET A 99 26.89 -11.80 13.59
CA MET A 99 27.36 -10.81 14.56
C MET A 99 26.68 -9.50 14.20
N LYS A 100 25.81 -9.00 15.10
CA LYS A 100 25.15 -7.70 14.93
C LYS A 100 26.22 -6.63 14.98
N ARG A 101 26.87 -6.38 13.84
CA ARG A 101 27.91 -5.37 13.68
C ARG A 101 27.27 -4.04 14.00
N ASN A 102 27.74 -3.40 15.07
CA ASN A 102 27.27 -2.08 15.51
C ASN A 102 27.70 -1.02 14.48
N LYS A 103 26.95 -0.93 13.39
CA LYS A 103 27.06 0.15 12.41
C LYS A 103 26.63 1.46 13.08
N THR A 104 27.22 2.55 12.64
CA THR A 104 26.89 3.91 13.10
C THR A 104 26.27 4.73 11.97
N ILE A 105 25.56 5.81 12.28
CA ILE A 105 24.98 6.66 11.24
C ILE A 105 26.08 7.43 10.49
N LEU A 106 25.95 7.47 9.16
CA LEU A 106 26.73 8.32 8.27
C LEU A 106 25.76 9.10 7.38
N ILE A 107 25.71 10.42 7.56
CA ILE A 107 24.98 11.28 6.65
C ILE A 107 25.80 11.49 5.39
N HIS A 108 25.14 11.49 4.23
CA HIS A 108 25.76 11.83 2.96
C HIS A 108 24.93 12.82 2.15
N LYS A 109 25.59 13.69 1.38
CA LYS A 109 24.96 14.61 0.43
C LYS A 109 25.73 14.64 -0.89
N ASN A 110 25.02 14.45 -2.00
CA ASN A 110 25.63 14.59 -3.32
C ASN A 110 25.88 16.07 -3.59
N ILE A 111 27.09 16.40 -4.01
CA ILE A 111 27.53 17.74 -4.44
C ILE A 111 28.04 17.67 -5.88
N ALA A 112 28.29 18.81 -6.53
CA ALA A 112 28.64 18.85 -7.96
C ALA A 112 29.81 17.91 -8.34
N ASN A 113 30.83 17.83 -7.48
CA ASN A 113 32.08 17.12 -7.74
C ASN A 113 32.32 15.93 -6.78
N GLY A 114 31.27 15.33 -6.22
CA GLY A 114 31.41 14.15 -5.34
C GLY A 114 30.31 14.01 -4.29
N ILE A 115 30.64 13.40 -3.15
CA ILE A 115 29.76 13.23 -2.00
C ILE A 115 30.39 13.85 -0.75
N GLU A 116 29.64 14.68 -0.04
CA GLU A 116 29.97 15.13 1.31
C GLU A 116 29.45 14.12 2.34
N PHE A 117 30.28 13.76 3.32
CA PHE A 117 30.02 12.76 4.34
C PHE A 117 30.18 13.34 5.75
N TYR A 118 29.32 12.94 6.71
CA TYR A 118 29.46 13.31 8.13
C TYR A 118 28.97 12.21 9.08
N ASN A 119 29.83 11.85 10.05
CA ASN A 119 29.59 10.74 11.00
C ASN A 119 29.36 11.20 12.46
N GLY A 120 28.97 12.46 12.67
CA GLY A 120 28.82 13.04 14.01
C GLY A 120 30.13 13.53 14.66
N LYS A 121 31.30 13.23 14.06
CA LYS A 121 32.62 13.69 14.56
C LYS A 121 33.41 14.47 13.53
N ARG A 122 33.53 13.95 12.31
CA ARG A 122 34.26 14.59 11.20
C ARG A 122 33.41 14.70 9.96
N LYS A 123 33.62 15.77 9.20
CA LYS A 123 33.10 15.97 7.84
C LYS A 123 34.22 15.68 6.84
N TRP A 124 33.94 15.01 5.74
CA TRP A 124 34.91 14.79 4.66
C TRP A 124 34.21 14.69 3.30
N TYR A 125 34.98 14.78 2.23
CA TYR A 125 34.50 14.55 0.86
C TYR A 125 35.00 13.20 0.35
N GLY A 126 34.21 12.56 -0.50
CA GLY A 126 34.51 11.27 -1.10
C GLY A 126 33.78 11.06 -2.43
N VAL A 127 33.93 9.86 -2.97
CA VAL A 127 33.41 9.44 -4.27
C VAL A 127 32.38 8.31 -4.12
N LYS A 128 31.81 7.82 -5.23
CA LYS A 128 30.73 6.84 -5.20
C LYS A 128 31.23 5.47 -4.71
N GLU A 129 32.49 5.18 -4.96
CA GLU A 129 33.18 3.93 -4.65
C GLU A 129 33.35 3.77 -3.13
N ASP A 130 33.47 4.89 -2.39
CA ASP A 130 33.56 4.90 -0.92
C ASP A 130 32.35 4.26 -0.25
N PHE A 131 31.17 4.29 -0.88
CA PHE A 131 29.99 3.62 -0.32
C PHE A 131 30.24 2.12 -0.10
N HIS A 132 30.93 1.44 -1.02
CA HIS A 132 31.24 0.02 -0.87
C HIS A 132 32.21 -0.24 0.29
N ALA A 133 33.27 0.56 0.38
CA ALA A 133 34.26 0.46 1.47
C ALA A 133 33.64 0.77 2.86
N LEU A 134 32.71 1.72 2.92
CA LEU A 134 32.09 2.19 4.16
C LEU A 134 30.83 1.41 4.57
N TYR A 135 30.20 0.65 3.65
CA TYR A 135 28.93 -0.05 3.86
C TYR A 135 28.90 -0.96 5.08
N ASN A 136 29.99 -1.67 5.37
CA ASN A 136 30.06 -2.59 6.51
C ASN A 136 30.14 -1.88 7.86
N LYS A 137 30.50 -0.60 7.89
CA LYS A 137 30.72 0.21 9.10
C LYS A 137 29.59 1.19 9.40
N TYR A 138 28.83 1.59 8.38
CA TYR A 138 27.88 2.69 8.49
C TYR A 138 26.48 2.36 7.94
N HIS A 139 25.47 2.97 8.56
CA HIS A 139 24.14 3.16 8.00
C HIS A 139 24.10 4.51 7.28
N PHE A 140 23.96 4.48 5.95
CA PHE A 140 23.87 5.70 5.15
C PHE A 140 22.49 6.32 5.23
N ILE A 141 22.43 7.61 5.54
CA ILE A 141 21.20 8.42 5.46
C ILE A 141 21.50 9.62 4.57
N LYS A 142 20.67 9.84 3.56
CA LYS A 142 20.84 10.97 2.64
C LYS A 142 20.32 12.26 3.29
N ALA A 143 21.12 13.32 3.27
CA ALA A 143 20.67 14.66 3.63
C ALA A 143 19.70 15.21 2.58
N ASP A 144 18.67 15.92 3.04
CA ASP A 144 17.79 16.66 2.14
C ASP A 144 18.56 17.79 1.44
N ASN A 145 18.10 18.17 0.24
CA ASN A 145 18.74 19.23 -0.54
C ASN A 145 18.84 20.55 0.25
N THR A 146 17.92 20.78 1.20
CA THR A 146 17.81 22.00 2.01
C THR A 146 18.56 21.96 3.34
N GLU A 147 19.16 20.83 3.72
CA GLU A 147 19.92 20.68 4.96
C GLU A 147 21.40 20.42 4.67
N THR A 148 22.30 20.85 5.55
CA THR A 148 23.68 20.37 5.57
C THR A 148 23.75 18.97 6.18
N VAL A 149 24.83 18.22 5.89
CA VAL A 149 25.05 16.90 6.49
C VAL A 149 25.13 16.92 8.03
N ILE A 150 25.48 18.07 8.62
CA ILE A 150 25.58 18.24 10.08
C ILE A 150 24.19 18.48 10.68
N GLU A 151 23.34 19.31 10.06
CA GLU A 151 21.96 19.55 10.50
C GLU A 151 21.13 18.27 10.42
N THR A 152 21.19 17.55 9.28
CA THR A 152 20.55 16.25 9.14
C THR A 152 21.04 15.26 10.20
N TYR A 153 22.34 15.23 10.55
CA TYR A 153 22.83 14.33 11.60
C TYR A 153 22.22 14.66 12.96
N LYS A 154 22.23 15.94 13.37
CA LYS A 154 21.63 16.39 14.64
C LYS A 154 20.15 16.01 14.68
N ARG A 155 19.39 16.39 13.65
CA ARG A 155 17.97 16.07 13.51
C ARG A 155 17.70 14.57 13.61
N ILE A 156 18.44 13.74 12.88
CA ILE A 156 18.27 12.28 12.93
C ILE A 156 18.56 11.73 14.34
N ILE A 157 19.58 12.23 15.05
CA ILE A 157 19.87 11.80 16.42
C ILE A 157 18.75 12.20 17.39
N GLU A 158 18.25 13.44 17.31
CA GLU A 158 17.12 13.93 18.12
C GLU A 158 15.83 13.14 17.85
N GLU A 159 15.50 12.93 16.58
CA GLU A 159 14.38 12.09 16.14
C GLU A 159 14.53 10.63 16.60
N SER A 160 15.77 10.11 16.62
CA SER A 160 16.07 8.73 17.07
C SER A 160 15.85 8.54 18.57
N GLU A 161 16.29 9.48 19.41
CA GLU A 161 16.04 9.37 20.86
C GLU A 161 14.55 9.60 21.16
N ALA A 162 13.92 10.60 20.55
CA ALA A 162 12.50 10.90 20.76
C ALA A 162 11.58 9.71 20.43
N ILE A 163 11.84 8.98 19.33
CA ILE A 163 11.08 7.76 19.01
C ILE A 163 11.48 6.58 19.89
N ALA A 164 12.74 6.48 20.32
CA ALA A 164 13.19 5.43 21.22
C ALA A 164 12.53 5.57 22.60
N GLU A 165 12.50 6.78 23.17
CA GLU A 165 11.81 7.07 24.44
C GLU A 165 10.32 6.72 24.35
N LYS A 166 9.61 7.24 23.34
CA LYS A 166 8.18 6.99 23.15
C LYS A 166 7.82 5.52 22.85
N THR A 167 8.78 4.70 22.45
CA THR A 167 8.59 3.25 22.24
C THR A 167 9.20 2.39 23.34
N ASN A 168 9.58 2.96 24.48
CA ASN A 168 10.26 2.26 25.59
C ASN A 168 11.50 1.48 25.12
N ARG A 169 12.28 2.10 24.23
CA ARG A 169 13.50 1.60 23.58
C ARG A 169 13.31 0.31 22.75
N GLN A 170 12.07 -0.05 22.40
CA GLN A 170 11.81 -1.14 21.43
C GLN A 170 12.51 -0.83 20.10
N VAL A 171 12.44 0.40 19.59
CA VAL A 171 13.14 0.80 18.36
C VAL A 171 14.03 2.02 18.54
N ASP A 172 15.02 2.16 17.66
CA ASP A 172 16.02 3.22 17.68
C ASP A 172 16.62 3.34 16.27
N MET A 173 16.47 4.49 15.62
CA MET A 173 16.91 4.64 14.22
C MET A 173 18.43 4.59 14.08
N ARG A 174 19.20 4.82 15.15
CA ARG A 174 20.67 4.68 15.17
C ARG A 174 21.12 3.24 15.00
N LYS A 175 20.25 2.27 15.30
CA LYS A 175 20.53 0.82 15.23
C LYS A 175 19.96 0.15 13.97
N SER A 176 18.97 0.78 13.33
CA SER A 176 18.32 0.26 12.12
C SER A 176 18.79 0.98 10.84
N GLY A 177 19.18 2.26 10.95
CA GLY A 177 19.70 3.08 9.87
C GLY A 177 18.67 3.80 9.00
N SER A 178 17.36 3.58 9.20
CA SER A 178 16.32 4.32 8.45
C SER A 178 14.95 4.24 9.14
N TYR A 179 14.04 5.18 8.81
CA TYR A 179 12.64 5.14 9.23
C TYR A 179 11.97 3.80 8.85
N THR A 180 12.14 3.34 7.61
CA THR A 180 11.58 2.09 7.10
C THR A 180 12.03 0.87 7.91
N LEU A 181 13.34 0.73 8.16
CA LEU A 181 13.87 -0.42 8.92
C LEU A 181 13.51 -0.34 10.41
N THR A 182 13.37 0.87 10.96
CA THR A 182 12.85 1.11 12.31
C THR A 182 11.40 0.63 12.44
N SER A 183 10.54 1.03 11.48
CA SER A 183 9.14 0.63 11.45
C SER A 183 8.98 -0.88 11.26
N LEU A 184 9.76 -1.48 10.35
CA LEU A 184 9.81 -2.93 10.14
C LEU A 184 10.23 -3.69 11.41
N LYS A 185 11.20 -3.16 12.17
CA LYS A 185 11.59 -3.74 13.46
C LYS A 185 10.42 -3.69 14.46
N LEU A 186 9.78 -2.53 14.62
CA LEU A 186 8.62 -2.38 15.51
C LEU A 186 7.49 -3.34 15.10
N PHE A 187 7.17 -3.41 13.80
CA PHE A 187 6.15 -4.29 13.26
C PHE A 187 6.44 -5.77 13.58
N ARG A 188 7.66 -6.25 13.32
CA ARG A 188 8.08 -7.63 13.64
C ARG A 188 8.07 -7.96 15.14
N GLU A 189 8.17 -6.96 16.01
CA GLU A 189 8.13 -7.11 17.47
C GLU A 189 6.71 -6.99 18.03
N THR A 190 5.71 -6.63 17.22
CA THR A 190 4.35 -6.31 17.67
C THR A 190 3.22 -7.00 16.90
N THR A 191 3.49 -7.55 15.72
CA THR A 191 2.55 -8.37 14.94
C THR A 191 2.41 -9.78 15.52
N LEU A 192 1.21 -10.37 15.40
CA LEU A 192 0.95 -11.78 15.72
C LEU A 192 1.10 -12.70 14.49
N ALA A 193 1.40 -12.16 13.31
CA ALA A 193 1.69 -12.95 12.12
C ALA A 193 3.01 -13.75 12.25
N SER A 194 3.15 -14.81 11.44
CA SER A 194 4.40 -15.57 11.35
C SER A 194 5.59 -14.67 11.05
N LYS A 195 6.72 -14.90 11.75
CA LYS A 195 7.99 -14.19 11.53
C LYS A 195 8.58 -14.41 10.12
N ARG A 196 8.17 -15.49 9.45
CA ARG A 196 8.56 -15.84 8.09
C ARG A 196 7.30 -15.95 7.24
N SER A 197 7.19 -15.07 6.24
CA SER A 197 6.21 -15.25 5.16
C SER A 197 6.57 -16.48 4.34
N GLU A 198 5.57 -17.24 3.92
CA GLU A 198 5.74 -18.29 2.92
C GLU A 198 6.15 -17.70 1.56
N LYS A 199 6.76 -18.54 0.71
CA LYS A 199 7.17 -18.13 -0.63
C LYS A 199 5.96 -18.25 -1.56
N ILE A 200 5.49 -17.12 -2.08
CA ILE A 200 4.50 -17.07 -3.17
C ILE A 200 5.14 -17.51 -4.49
N ASP A 201 4.34 -18.07 -5.41
CA ASP A 201 4.80 -18.45 -6.74
C ASP A 201 4.81 -17.26 -7.72
N GLU A 202 5.39 -17.45 -8.91
CA GLU A 202 5.52 -16.39 -9.93
C GLU A 202 4.17 -15.92 -10.50
N LYS A 203 3.16 -16.81 -10.53
CA LYS A 203 1.83 -16.56 -11.08
C LYS A 203 0.98 -15.77 -10.11
N GLU A 204 1.01 -16.12 -8.82
CA GLU A 204 0.46 -15.35 -7.72
C GLU A 204 1.12 -13.96 -7.64
N ASN A 205 2.46 -13.90 -7.73
CA ASN A 205 3.20 -12.64 -7.75
C ASN A 205 2.80 -11.75 -8.95
N ALA A 206 2.63 -12.34 -10.14
CA ALA A 206 2.13 -11.61 -11.31
C ALA A 206 0.71 -11.04 -11.08
N TRP A 207 -0.21 -11.83 -10.51
CA TRP A 207 -1.57 -11.36 -10.20
C TRP A 207 -1.59 -10.27 -9.14
N LEU A 208 -0.77 -10.38 -8.08
CA LEU A 208 -0.60 -9.35 -7.06
C LEU A 208 -0.09 -8.03 -7.66
N ASN A 209 0.92 -8.10 -8.54
CA ASN A 209 1.47 -6.93 -9.20
C ASN A 209 0.47 -6.27 -10.17
N LEU A 210 -0.25 -7.08 -10.95
CA LEU A 210 -1.26 -6.58 -11.89
C LEU A 210 -2.50 -6.02 -11.19
N ALA A 211 -2.90 -6.57 -10.04
CA ALA A 211 -3.98 -6.06 -9.20
C ALA A 211 -3.60 -4.79 -8.41
N SER A 212 -2.30 -4.53 -8.24
CA SER A 212 -1.81 -3.40 -7.43
C SER A 212 -2.07 -2.06 -8.13
N THR A 213 -3.16 -1.40 -7.75
CA THR A 213 -3.45 -0.04 -8.22
C THR A 213 -3.05 1.01 -7.19
N GLY A 214 -2.44 2.10 -7.66
CA GLY A 214 -2.11 3.25 -6.82
C GLY A 214 -3.35 4.10 -6.49
N THR A 215 -3.18 5.05 -5.57
CA THR A 215 -4.21 5.99 -5.07
C THR A 215 -5.20 6.48 -6.14
N LEU A 216 -6.48 6.54 -5.77
CA LEU A 216 -7.52 7.20 -6.55
C LEU A 216 -7.25 8.72 -6.56
N VAL A 217 -6.91 9.25 -7.73
CA VAL A 217 -6.70 10.69 -7.96
C VAL A 217 -7.56 11.10 -9.14
N PHE A 218 -8.40 12.12 -8.95
CA PHE A 218 -9.18 12.74 -10.00
C PHE A 218 -9.32 14.23 -9.73
N ALA A 219 -9.72 14.99 -10.75
CA ALA A 219 -10.16 16.37 -10.64
C ALA A 219 -11.30 16.60 -11.64
N GLU A 220 -12.30 17.36 -11.22
CA GLU A 220 -13.36 17.89 -12.09
C GLU A 220 -13.19 19.42 -12.14
N LYS A 221 -13.59 20.09 -13.24
CA LYS A 221 -13.46 21.55 -13.33
C LYS A 221 -14.39 22.19 -12.29
N TYR A 222 -13.84 23.05 -11.44
CA TYR A 222 -14.58 23.76 -10.40
C TYR A 222 -14.18 25.24 -10.36
N GLU A 223 -15.15 26.11 -10.08
CA GLU A 223 -14.98 27.56 -9.88
C GLU A 223 -15.80 27.97 -8.65
N GLY A 224 -15.16 28.58 -7.66
CA GLY A 224 -15.79 28.93 -6.37
C GLY A 224 -14.84 28.78 -5.18
N GLU A 225 -15.36 28.99 -3.98
CA GLU A 225 -14.67 28.68 -2.72
C GLU A 225 -14.74 27.18 -2.42
N ALA A 226 -13.63 26.58 -1.99
CA ALA A 226 -13.54 25.14 -1.74
C ALA A 226 -12.93 24.83 -0.36
N ASN A 227 -13.50 23.85 0.33
CA ASN A 227 -12.98 23.31 1.58
C ASN A 227 -12.20 22.02 1.31
N GLN A 228 -10.98 21.91 1.84
CA GLN A 228 -10.18 20.69 1.78
C GLN A 228 -10.35 19.87 3.07
N TYR A 229 -10.65 18.59 2.91
CA TYR A 229 -10.66 17.60 3.98
C TYR A 229 -9.61 16.52 3.70
N ASP A 230 -9.06 15.91 4.76
CA ASP A 230 -8.10 14.81 4.67
C ASP A 230 -8.40 13.76 5.77
N VAL A 231 -8.17 12.48 5.46
CA VAL A 231 -8.44 11.37 6.38
C VAL A 231 -7.21 11.15 7.25
N ASN A 232 -7.31 11.52 8.53
CA ASN A 232 -6.20 11.43 9.47
C ASN A 232 -5.64 10.00 9.58
N SER A 233 -4.48 9.76 8.97
CA SER A 233 -3.77 8.47 8.97
C SER A 233 -4.54 7.34 8.26
N MET A 234 -5.19 7.65 7.13
CA MET A 234 -6.01 6.73 6.33
C MET A 234 -5.53 5.26 6.31
N TYR A 235 -4.28 5.00 5.91
CA TYR A 235 -3.77 3.63 5.84
C TYR A 235 -3.74 2.88 7.18
N ILE A 236 -3.43 3.55 8.30
CA ILE A 236 -3.50 2.93 9.64
C ILE A 236 -4.96 2.65 10.00
N TYR A 237 -5.87 3.56 9.69
CA TYR A 237 -7.30 3.35 9.91
C TYR A 237 -7.83 2.13 9.12
N GLU A 238 -7.52 2.04 7.82
CA GLU A 238 -7.89 0.89 6.97
C GLU A 238 -7.28 -0.43 7.48
N MET A 239 -6.00 -0.44 7.87
CA MET A 239 -5.34 -1.62 8.45
C MET A 239 -5.96 -2.13 9.75
N LEU A 240 -6.61 -1.24 10.51
CA LEU A 240 -7.17 -1.53 11.83
C LEU A 240 -8.70 -1.68 11.84
N LYS A 241 -9.37 -1.56 10.69
CA LYS A 241 -10.80 -1.87 10.59
C LYS A 241 -11.07 -3.29 11.09
N LYS A 242 -12.19 -3.47 11.80
CA LYS A 242 -12.58 -4.75 12.42
C LYS A 242 -12.77 -5.85 11.37
N GLU A 243 -13.21 -5.47 10.19
CA GLU A 243 -13.48 -6.31 9.03
C GLU A 243 -12.24 -6.52 8.14
N ALA A 244 -11.15 -5.78 8.37
CA ALA A 244 -9.93 -5.90 7.58
C ALA A 244 -9.24 -7.25 7.84
N SER A 245 -8.85 -7.89 6.75
CA SER A 245 -8.11 -9.14 6.77
C SER A 245 -6.98 -9.08 5.75
N TRP A 246 -5.93 -9.86 5.98
CA TRP A 246 -4.67 -9.77 5.26
C TRP A 246 -4.13 -11.16 4.98
N ALA A 247 -3.74 -11.43 3.74
CA ALA A 247 -3.09 -12.68 3.35
C ALA A 247 -1.70 -12.81 4.00
N ILE A 248 -1.42 -13.98 4.58
CA ILE A 248 -0.13 -14.32 5.22
C ILE A 248 0.50 -15.62 4.67
N ALA A 249 -0.26 -16.40 3.90
CA ALA A 249 0.16 -17.59 3.17
C ALA A 249 -0.40 -17.55 1.74
N PRO A 250 0.11 -18.38 0.80
CA PRO A 250 -0.28 -18.35 -0.61
C PRO A 250 -1.79 -18.55 -0.83
N GLY A 251 -2.32 -17.89 -1.85
CA GLY A 251 -3.68 -18.12 -2.33
C GLY A 251 -3.79 -19.37 -3.20
N LYS A 252 -5.02 -19.79 -3.49
CA LYS A 252 -5.32 -20.87 -4.45
C LYS A 252 -5.98 -20.29 -5.69
N PHE A 253 -5.59 -20.79 -6.86
CA PHE A 253 -6.25 -20.43 -8.12
C PHE A 253 -7.53 -21.24 -8.33
N HIS A 254 -8.60 -20.56 -8.70
CA HIS A 254 -9.92 -21.14 -8.97
C HIS A 254 -10.46 -20.66 -10.33
N THR A 255 -11.40 -21.44 -10.86
CA THR A 255 -12.28 -21.02 -11.95
C THR A 255 -13.68 -20.99 -11.39
N ILE A 256 -14.26 -19.80 -11.28
CA ILE A 256 -15.60 -19.55 -10.75
C ILE A 256 -16.53 -19.39 -11.95
N ASP A 257 -17.65 -20.10 -11.94
CA ASP A 257 -18.72 -19.91 -12.92
C ASP A 257 -19.25 -18.47 -12.84
N VAL A 258 -19.12 -17.76 -13.96
CA VAL A 258 -19.45 -16.35 -14.09
C VAL A 258 -20.95 -16.06 -13.84
N SER A 259 -21.82 -17.06 -14.05
CA SER A 259 -23.27 -16.95 -13.85
C SER A 259 -23.65 -16.77 -12.38
N LEU A 260 -22.90 -17.39 -11.46
CA LEU A 260 -23.12 -17.32 -10.02
C LEU A 260 -22.88 -15.90 -9.48
N VAL A 261 -21.87 -15.22 -10.04
CA VAL A 261 -21.35 -13.95 -9.53
C VAL A 261 -22.32 -12.78 -9.72
N LYS A 262 -23.27 -12.86 -10.65
CA LYS A 262 -24.25 -11.79 -10.91
C LYS A 262 -25.07 -11.42 -9.67
N LYS A 263 -25.35 -12.39 -8.78
CA LYS A 263 -26.12 -12.18 -7.54
C LYS A 263 -25.27 -11.85 -6.31
N TRP A 264 -23.94 -12.05 -6.37
CA TRP A 264 -23.07 -11.85 -5.21
C TRP A 264 -22.98 -10.38 -4.83
N ARG A 265 -23.25 -10.04 -3.56
CA ARG A 265 -22.90 -8.72 -3.00
C ARG A 265 -21.50 -8.69 -2.39
N LYS A 266 -21.07 -9.81 -1.82
CA LYS A 266 -19.73 -10.01 -1.28
C LYS A 266 -18.99 -11.07 -2.09
N PHE A 267 -17.70 -10.87 -2.25
CA PHE A 267 -16.80 -11.79 -2.93
C PHE A 267 -15.92 -12.50 -1.89
N PRO A 268 -15.54 -13.77 -2.11
CA PRO A 268 -14.44 -14.38 -1.37
C PRO A 268 -13.18 -13.49 -1.38
N TYR A 269 -12.44 -13.47 -0.28
CA TYR A 269 -11.24 -12.62 -0.19
C TYR A 269 -10.21 -13.08 -1.23
N GLY A 270 -9.92 -12.23 -2.20
CA GLY A 270 -9.12 -12.62 -3.34
C GLY A 270 -8.90 -11.54 -4.38
N ILE A 271 -8.32 -11.98 -5.50
CA ILE A 271 -8.05 -11.23 -6.72
C ILE A 271 -8.76 -11.95 -7.88
N TYR A 272 -9.32 -11.19 -8.81
CA TYR A 272 -10.23 -11.66 -9.84
C TYR A 272 -9.88 -11.07 -11.20
N LYS A 273 -10.00 -11.88 -12.25
CA LYS A 273 -10.14 -11.37 -13.63
C LYS A 273 -11.59 -10.93 -13.85
N ALA A 274 -11.81 -9.64 -14.09
CA ALA A 274 -13.14 -9.09 -14.26
C ALA A 274 -13.17 -7.86 -15.18
N THR A 275 -14.32 -7.64 -15.80
CA THR A 275 -14.70 -6.38 -16.46
C THR A 275 -15.72 -5.66 -15.59
N ILE A 276 -15.58 -4.34 -15.46
CA ILE A 276 -16.50 -3.48 -14.71
C ILE A 276 -17.07 -2.47 -15.70
N GLU A 277 -18.40 -2.43 -15.79
CA GLU A 277 -19.13 -1.62 -16.77
C GLU A 277 -20.12 -0.65 -16.13
N GLY A 278 -20.43 0.40 -16.89
CA GLY A 278 -21.28 1.50 -16.44
C GLY A 278 -20.50 2.59 -15.71
N ASN A 279 -21.24 3.52 -15.12
CA ASN A 279 -20.72 4.55 -14.24
C ASN A 279 -21.65 4.60 -13.01
N PRO A 280 -21.16 5.08 -11.85
CA PRO A 280 -22.02 5.34 -10.70
C PRO A 280 -23.24 6.19 -11.12
N PRO A 281 -24.47 5.84 -10.69
CA PRO A 281 -25.64 6.66 -10.98
C PRO A 281 -25.41 8.09 -10.48
N LYS A 282 -25.67 9.09 -11.34
CA LYS A 282 -25.53 10.52 -11.00
C LYS A 282 -26.60 10.94 -9.99
N LYS A 283 -26.40 10.57 -8.72
CA LYS A 283 -27.27 10.92 -7.58
C LYS A 283 -27.01 12.34 -7.05
N SER A 284 -25.91 12.98 -7.45
CA SER A 284 -25.61 14.38 -7.14
C SER A 284 -24.75 15.03 -8.23
N LEU A 285 -24.51 16.34 -8.10
CA LEU A 285 -23.63 17.15 -8.95
C LEU A 285 -22.13 16.98 -8.68
N GLN A 286 -21.71 16.11 -7.76
CA GLN A 286 -20.31 16.00 -7.32
C GLN A 286 -19.80 14.55 -7.29
N CYS A 287 -18.58 14.35 -7.82
CA CYS A 287 -17.80 13.12 -7.83
C CYS A 287 -18.45 11.92 -8.52
N THR A 288 -18.02 11.67 -9.76
CA THR A 288 -18.46 10.52 -10.57
C THR A 288 -17.60 9.25 -10.42
N ARG A 289 -16.58 9.24 -9.53
CA ARG A 289 -15.55 8.19 -9.51
C ARG A 289 -15.21 7.70 -8.09
N TYR A 290 -15.72 6.53 -7.75
CA TYR A 290 -15.39 5.80 -6.51
C TYR A 290 -14.33 4.71 -6.71
N LEU A 291 -13.97 4.40 -7.96
CA LEU A 291 -13.09 3.31 -8.33
C LEU A 291 -12.04 3.77 -9.34
N ARG A 292 -10.84 3.17 -9.25
CA ARG A 292 -9.82 3.25 -10.29
C ARG A 292 -9.89 1.97 -11.14
N TYR A 293 -10.35 2.10 -12.40
CA TYR A 293 -10.32 0.99 -13.34
C TYR A 293 -8.90 0.47 -13.55
N ASN A 294 -8.75 -0.85 -13.53
CA ASN A 294 -7.47 -1.52 -13.78
C ASN A 294 -7.37 -1.86 -15.28
N PRO A 295 -6.36 -1.35 -16.02
CA PRO A 295 -6.19 -1.63 -17.44
C PRO A 295 -5.90 -3.10 -17.76
N HIS A 296 -5.54 -3.92 -16.77
CA HIS A 296 -5.29 -5.35 -16.92
C HIS A 296 -6.55 -6.21 -16.70
N GLY A 297 -7.68 -5.61 -16.31
CA GLY A 297 -8.88 -6.37 -15.95
C GLY A 297 -8.70 -7.25 -14.70
N ILE A 298 -7.73 -6.94 -13.84
CA ILE A 298 -7.46 -7.69 -12.61
C ILE A 298 -7.77 -6.81 -11.40
N TYR A 299 -8.66 -7.27 -10.52
CA TYR A 299 -9.26 -6.49 -9.45
C TYR A 299 -9.23 -7.26 -8.13
N THR A 300 -9.13 -6.56 -7.00
CA THR A 300 -9.35 -7.18 -5.68
C THR A 300 -10.85 -7.36 -5.42
N HIS A 301 -11.21 -8.25 -4.50
CA HIS A 301 -12.59 -8.34 -4.01
C HIS A 301 -13.16 -6.98 -3.55
N TYR A 302 -12.36 -6.15 -2.87
CA TYR A 302 -12.78 -4.79 -2.46
C TYR A 302 -13.15 -3.89 -3.65
N ASP A 303 -12.40 -3.95 -4.75
CA ASP A 303 -12.71 -3.19 -5.96
C ASP A 303 -14.06 -3.64 -6.57
N LEU A 304 -14.32 -4.95 -6.59
CA LEU A 304 -15.55 -5.54 -7.14
C LEU A 304 -16.78 -5.32 -6.25
N GLU A 305 -16.61 -5.39 -4.93
CA GLU A 305 -17.65 -5.04 -3.95
C GLU A 305 -18.00 -3.55 -4.06
N CYS A 306 -16.99 -2.67 -4.02
CA CYS A 306 -17.16 -1.24 -4.20
C CYS A 306 -17.86 -0.89 -5.54
N ALA A 307 -17.51 -1.60 -6.61
CA ALA A 307 -18.18 -1.43 -7.91
C ALA A 307 -19.69 -1.72 -7.83
N LYS A 308 -20.06 -2.88 -7.27
CA LYS A 308 -21.47 -3.27 -7.12
C LYS A 308 -22.25 -2.38 -6.16
N GLU A 309 -21.66 -1.98 -5.04
CA GLU A 309 -22.27 -1.05 -4.07
C GLU A 309 -22.58 0.31 -4.72
N ASN A 310 -21.74 0.76 -5.66
CA ASN A 310 -21.94 1.97 -6.44
C ASN A 310 -22.81 1.77 -7.70
N GLY A 311 -23.44 0.61 -7.87
CA GLY A 311 -24.38 0.33 -8.96
C GLY A 311 -23.73 0.10 -10.32
N MET A 312 -22.43 -0.19 -10.38
CA MET A 312 -21.75 -0.64 -11.60
C MET A 312 -21.96 -2.14 -11.81
N ASN A 313 -21.96 -2.58 -13.07
CA ASN A 313 -22.04 -3.99 -13.40
C ASN A 313 -20.65 -4.62 -13.32
N VAL A 314 -20.56 -5.83 -12.79
CA VAL A 314 -19.31 -6.59 -12.65
C VAL A 314 -19.48 -7.97 -13.26
N TYR A 315 -18.61 -8.30 -14.19
CA TYR A 315 -18.57 -9.57 -14.91
C TYR A 315 -17.21 -10.22 -14.68
N LEU A 316 -17.14 -11.46 -14.20
CA LEU A 316 -15.89 -12.21 -14.25
C LEU A 316 -15.57 -12.58 -15.69
N ILE A 317 -14.28 -12.66 -16.01
CA ILE A 317 -13.82 -13.21 -17.30
C ILE A 317 -13.99 -14.73 -17.26
N ASP A 318 -14.57 -15.31 -18.31
CA ASP A 318 -14.79 -16.75 -18.44
C ASP A 318 -13.54 -17.47 -18.98
N GLU A 319 -12.44 -17.36 -18.23
CA GLU A 319 -11.14 -17.95 -18.56
C GLU A 319 -10.52 -18.61 -17.33
N SER A 320 -10.00 -19.83 -17.45
CA SER A 320 -9.32 -20.49 -16.34
C SER A 320 -7.86 -20.01 -16.16
N PRO A 321 -7.40 -19.69 -14.93
CA PRO A 321 -8.21 -19.32 -13.76
C PRO A 321 -8.69 -17.87 -13.87
N ASN A 322 -9.85 -17.58 -13.29
CA ASN A 322 -10.41 -16.23 -13.16
C ASN A 322 -10.41 -15.69 -11.73
N ALA A 323 -10.00 -16.50 -10.74
CA ALA A 323 -9.87 -16.08 -9.35
C ALA A 323 -8.62 -16.65 -8.67
N LEU A 324 -8.07 -15.88 -7.74
CA LEU A 324 -7.03 -16.24 -6.77
C LEU A 324 -7.58 -15.93 -5.38
N ILE A 325 -7.86 -16.96 -4.59
CA ILE A 325 -8.61 -16.87 -3.33
C ILE A 325 -7.70 -17.17 -2.14
N TYR A 326 -7.81 -16.38 -1.08
CA TYR A 326 -7.16 -16.61 0.21
C TYR A 326 -8.20 -17.12 1.21
N GLU A 327 -8.08 -18.39 1.59
CA GLU A 327 -8.95 -19.05 2.58
C GLU A 327 -8.83 -18.40 3.98
N LYS A 328 -9.73 -18.73 4.91
CA LYS A 328 -9.75 -18.07 6.25
C LYS A 328 -8.50 -18.39 7.08
N ASN A 329 -7.92 -19.57 6.89
CA ASN A 329 -6.68 -20.05 7.52
C ASN A 329 -5.40 -19.46 6.90
N THR A 330 -5.43 -18.99 5.65
CA THR A 330 -4.27 -18.31 5.00
C THR A 330 -4.22 -16.81 5.28
N ARG A 331 -5.09 -16.32 6.19
CA ARG A 331 -5.30 -14.91 6.50
C ARG A 331 -5.22 -14.64 8.00
N ILE A 332 -4.86 -13.40 8.32
CA ILE A 332 -4.94 -12.82 9.66
C ILE A 332 -5.92 -11.64 9.64
N ASN A 333 -6.45 -11.23 10.81
CA ASN A 333 -7.24 -10.01 10.91
C ASN A 333 -6.32 -8.78 11.11
N GLY A 334 -6.83 -7.58 10.79
CA GLY A 334 -6.06 -6.33 10.87
C GLY A 334 -5.59 -5.97 12.28
N LYS A 335 -6.38 -6.28 13.30
CA LYS A 335 -6.04 -6.01 14.72
C LYS A 335 -4.85 -6.85 15.19
N ASP A 336 -4.78 -8.11 14.79
CA ASP A 336 -3.71 -9.03 15.21
C ASP A 336 -2.44 -8.83 14.38
N MET A 337 -2.58 -8.42 13.12
CA MET A 337 -1.44 -8.08 12.27
C MET A 337 -0.83 -6.72 12.60
N PHE A 338 -1.65 -5.67 12.73
CA PHE A 338 -1.19 -4.28 12.82
C PHE A 338 -1.60 -3.55 14.11
N GLY A 339 -2.51 -4.08 14.94
CA GLY A 339 -3.12 -3.38 16.08
C GLY A 339 -2.12 -2.71 17.01
N LYS A 340 -1.18 -3.48 17.56
CA LYS A 340 -0.18 -2.95 18.49
C LYS A 340 0.77 -1.95 17.81
N TRP A 341 1.24 -2.26 16.60
CA TRP A 341 2.09 -1.38 15.79
C TRP A 341 1.42 -0.04 15.47
N GLY A 342 0.22 -0.08 14.88
CA GLY A 342 -0.53 1.07 14.42
C GLY A 342 -0.99 1.97 15.56
N ASN A 343 -1.44 1.38 16.68
CA ASN A 343 -1.83 2.16 17.86
C ASN A 343 -0.64 2.88 18.51
N ILE A 344 0.55 2.25 18.57
CA ILE A 344 1.76 2.93 19.05
C ILE A 344 2.06 4.15 18.18
N LEU A 345 2.12 3.98 16.85
CA LEU A 345 2.44 5.08 15.93
C LEU A 345 1.38 6.19 15.92
N TYR A 346 0.09 5.82 15.98
CA TYR A 346 -1.02 6.77 16.01
C TYR A 346 -1.03 7.61 17.30
N ASN A 347 -0.79 6.98 18.46
CA ASN A 347 -0.72 7.70 19.73
C ASN A 347 0.47 8.67 19.77
N ILE A 348 1.65 8.22 19.33
CA ILE A 348 2.84 9.10 19.21
C ILE A 348 2.57 10.28 18.26
N LYS A 349 1.91 10.04 17.12
CA LYS A 349 1.48 11.12 16.20
C LYS A 349 0.54 12.11 16.90
N LYS A 350 -0.45 11.61 17.65
CA LYS A 350 -1.45 12.43 18.37
C LYS A 350 -0.84 13.27 19.49
N GLU A 351 0.16 12.75 20.19
CA GLU A 351 0.90 13.48 21.23
C GLU A 351 1.79 14.61 20.67
N GLY A 352 2.23 14.49 19.42
CA GLY A 352 3.02 15.53 18.75
C GLY A 352 4.49 15.58 19.16
N GLY A 353 5.06 16.78 19.20
CA GLY A 353 6.50 16.98 19.43
C GLY A 353 7.38 16.44 18.31
N ILE A 354 8.64 16.12 18.61
CA ILE A 354 9.59 15.54 17.64
C ILE A 354 9.13 14.14 17.23
N ALA A 355 8.83 13.26 18.19
CA ALA A 355 8.38 11.90 17.92
C ALA A 355 7.08 11.87 17.10
N GLY A 356 6.13 12.78 17.33
CA GLY A 356 4.90 12.88 16.54
C GLY A 356 5.09 13.36 15.10
N LYS A 357 6.21 14.02 14.77
CA LYS A 357 6.64 14.29 13.38
C LYS A 357 7.29 13.07 12.72
N VAL A 358 7.97 12.24 13.51
CA VAL A 358 8.63 10.99 13.05
C VAL A 358 7.62 9.87 12.83
N ALA A 359 6.63 9.73 13.70
CA ALA A 359 5.68 8.61 13.66
C ALA A 359 4.94 8.46 12.31
N PRO A 360 4.51 9.52 11.59
CA PRO A 360 3.96 9.42 10.24
C PRO A 360 4.94 8.92 9.16
N LEU A 361 6.26 9.01 9.39
CA LEU A 361 7.28 8.57 8.44
C LEU A 361 7.59 7.07 8.58
N LEU A 362 7.17 6.44 9.67
CA LEU A 362 7.37 5.01 9.92
C LEU A 362 6.40 4.11 9.10
N PRO A 363 5.11 4.44 8.91
CA PRO A 363 4.19 3.74 8.02
C PRO A 363 4.59 3.68 6.54
N ILE A 364 5.60 4.44 6.10
CA ILE A 364 6.18 4.36 4.75
C ILE A 364 6.66 2.92 4.45
N TYR A 365 6.88 2.08 5.48
CA TYR A 365 7.08 0.64 5.32
C TYR A 365 6.01 -0.05 4.45
N TRP A 366 4.73 0.35 4.50
CA TRP A 366 3.67 -0.26 3.68
C TRP A 366 3.94 -0.11 2.18
N LEU A 367 4.33 1.09 1.74
CA LEU A 367 4.74 1.35 0.36
C LEU A 367 5.93 0.45 -0.04
N THR A 368 6.86 0.19 0.87
CA THR A 368 8.00 -0.69 0.56
C THR A 368 7.68 -2.19 0.57
N ILE A 369 6.60 -2.67 1.22
CA ILE A 369 6.15 -4.07 1.05
C ILE A 369 5.73 -4.30 -0.41
N SER A 370 5.07 -3.30 -1.02
CA SER A 370 4.63 -3.36 -2.43
C SER A 370 5.76 -3.26 -3.47
N PHE A 371 6.98 -2.87 -3.08
CA PHE A 371 8.11 -2.66 -3.99
C PHE A 371 9.38 -3.43 -3.64
N ALA A 372 9.41 -4.19 -2.53
CA ALA A 372 10.56 -4.98 -2.10
C ALA A 372 10.28 -6.49 -2.16
N LYS A 373 10.07 -6.98 -3.38
CA LYS A 373 10.22 -8.39 -3.77
C LYS A 373 10.99 -8.47 -5.08
#